data_AF-A0A1Q2HZ00-F1
#
_entry.id   AF-A0A1Q2HZ00-F1
#
_cell.length_a   1.000
_cell.length_b   1.000
_cell.length_c   1.000
_cell.angle_alpha   90.00
_cell.angle_beta   90.00
_cell.angle_gamma   90.00
#
_symmetry.space_group_name_H-M   'P 1'
#
loop_
_entity.id
_entity.type
_entity.pdbx_description
1 polymer ?
#
loop_
_entity_poly.entity_id
_entity_poly.type
_entity_poly.pdbx_seq_one_letter_code
_entity_poly.pdbx_strand_id
1 'polypeptide(L)'
;MKRSALLAAALCFPAAVTACSSAQQETWQVVAIYAEPDLPGNLPADAAGTVNVRLTDTKDTPTFAGTTPCAEVTGTLTQNDDEQVTAIDTVEFGAITNDDSCIGGARHTHNQLAELLKPGTAIAMAKPSEEELRVVLSPDAVNPPSIWLRRL
;
A
#
# COMPACT_ATOMS: atom_id res chain seq x y z
N MET A 1 -11.23 70.31 29.29
CA MET A 1 -12.49 69.98 28.60
C MET A 1 -12.20 69.74 27.13
N LYS A 2 -12.61 68.58 26.57
CA LYS A 2 -12.73 68.25 25.13
C LYS A 2 -11.42 68.22 24.32
N ARG A 3 -11.15 67.37 23.33
CA ARG A 3 -11.57 66.04 22.82
C ARG A 3 -10.72 65.89 21.52
N SER A 4 -10.46 64.66 21.10
CA SER A 4 -9.98 64.26 19.74
C SER A 4 -8.47 64.38 19.50
N ALA A 5 -7.76 63.49 18.79
CA ALA A 5 -8.04 62.20 18.14
C ALA A 5 -6.69 61.59 17.65
N LEU A 6 -6.76 60.35 17.17
CA LEU A 6 -5.96 59.72 16.10
C LEU A 6 -4.89 58.66 16.45
N LEU A 7 -4.94 57.64 15.59
CA LEU A 7 -3.91 56.72 15.09
C LEU A 7 -3.97 55.24 15.55
N ALA A 8 -4.73 54.53 14.71
CA ALA A 8 -4.65 53.14 14.32
C ALA A 8 -3.26 52.49 14.35
N ALA A 9 -3.22 51.23 14.79
CA ALA A 9 -2.29 50.24 14.30
C ALA A 9 -3.06 48.92 14.12
N ALA A 10 -3.50 48.68 12.89
CA ALA A 10 -4.06 47.41 12.47
C ALA A 10 -2.92 46.37 12.41
N LEU A 11 -2.92 45.43 13.34
CA LEU A 11 -2.02 44.29 13.35
C LEU A 11 -2.43 43.32 12.23
N CYS A 12 -1.72 43.39 11.10
CA CYS A 12 -1.66 42.31 10.11
C CYS A 12 -1.13 41.04 10.78
N PHE A 13 -2.00 40.08 11.05
CA PHE A 13 -1.61 38.71 11.33
C PHE A 13 -1.35 38.00 9.99
N PRO A 14 -0.11 37.57 9.67
CA PRO A 14 0.10 36.67 8.56
C PRO A 14 -0.49 35.30 8.94
N ALA A 15 -1.55 34.89 8.24
CA ALA A 15 -2.02 33.52 8.26
C ALA A 15 -0.88 32.64 7.70
N ALA A 16 -0.20 31.91 8.57
CA ALA A 16 0.71 30.85 8.18
C ALA A 16 -0.11 29.81 7.43
N VAL A 17 0.06 29.78 6.11
CA VAL A 17 -0.54 28.76 5.25
C VAL A 17 0.27 27.49 5.52
N THR A 18 -0.21 26.65 6.42
CA THR A 18 0.32 25.31 6.61
C THR A 18 0.16 24.58 5.28
N ALA A 19 1.27 24.39 4.56
CA ALA A 19 1.32 23.58 3.37
C ALA A 19 0.96 22.15 3.80
N CYS A 20 -0.29 21.77 3.55
CA CYS A 20 -0.73 20.40 3.67
C CYS A 20 -0.09 19.65 2.50
N SER A 21 1.12 19.13 2.69
CA SER A 21 1.70 18.17 1.74
C SER A 21 0.83 16.93 1.79
N SER A 22 -0.11 16.82 0.84
CA SER A 22 -0.91 15.62 0.66
C SER A 22 0.04 14.47 0.33
N ALA A 23 0.20 13.52 1.25
CA ALA A 23 0.87 12.27 0.95
C ALA A 23 0.26 11.68 -0.33
N GLN A 24 1.08 11.43 -1.34
CA GLN A 24 0.63 10.91 -2.62
C GLN A 24 0.13 9.49 -2.39
N GLN A 25 -1.18 9.32 -2.47
CA GLN A 25 -1.84 8.03 -2.32
C GLN A 25 -2.02 7.41 -3.70
N GLU A 26 -1.19 6.41 -4.00
CA GLU A 26 -1.28 5.67 -5.25
C GLU A 26 -2.05 4.37 -5.03
N THR A 27 -3.02 4.09 -5.89
CA THR A 27 -3.76 2.82 -5.88
C THR A 27 -3.17 1.87 -6.92
N TRP A 28 -2.93 0.65 -6.50
CA TRP A 28 -2.30 -0.41 -7.26
C TRP A 28 -3.19 -1.65 -7.24
N GLN A 29 -3.47 -2.21 -8.41
CA GLN A 29 -4.21 -3.45 -8.57
C GLN A 29 -3.23 -4.61 -8.72
N VAL A 30 -3.44 -5.71 -8.00
CA VAL A 30 -2.66 -6.94 -8.22
C VAL A 30 -3.14 -7.59 -9.53
N VAL A 31 -2.20 -7.84 -10.43
CA VAL A 31 -2.45 -8.43 -11.75
C VAL A 31 -1.85 -9.83 -11.91
N ALA A 32 -0.86 -10.19 -11.08
CA ALA A 32 -0.31 -11.55 -11.02
C ALA A 32 0.36 -11.85 -9.67
N ILE A 33 0.33 -13.12 -9.25
CA ILE A 33 1.00 -13.64 -8.05
C ILE A 33 1.80 -14.88 -8.45
N TYR A 34 3.12 -14.76 -8.52
CA TYR A 34 4.04 -15.87 -8.74
C TYR A 34 4.48 -16.40 -7.37
N ALA A 35 3.69 -17.29 -6.78
CA ALA A 35 3.99 -17.90 -5.49
C ALA A 35 5.01 -19.05 -5.60
N GLU A 36 4.96 -19.79 -6.70
CA GLU A 36 5.82 -20.93 -6.99
C GLU A 36 6.46 -20.76 -8.37
N PRO A 37 7.72 -21.19 -8.58
CA PRO A 37 8.44 -20.98 -9.84
C PRO A 37 7.82 -21.72 -11.02
N ASP A 38 7.22 -22.88 -10.79
CA ASP A 38 6.69 -23.76 -11.83
C ASP A 38 5.20 -23.51 -12.13
N LEU A 39 4.54 -22.62 -11.37
CA LEU A 39 3.13 -22.30 -11.54
C LEU A 39 2.95 -20.93 -12.21
N PRO A 40 1.98 -20.80 -13.12
CA PRO A 40 1.67 -19.51 -13.73
C PRO A 40 1.13 -18.55 -12.67
N GLY A 41 1.57 -17.29 -12.73
CA GLY A 41 1.13 -16.27 -11.78
C GLY A 41 -0.25 -15.66 -12.06
N ASN A 42 -0.98 -16.17 -13.05
CA ASN A 42 -2.27 -15.61 -13.46
C ASN A 42 -3.30 -15.76 -12.34
N LEU A 43 -4.01 -14.68 -12.05
CA LEU A 43 -5.13 -14.73 -11.13
C LEU A 43 -6.29 -15.53 -11.74
N PRO A 44 -7.02 -16.32 -10.92
CA PRO A 44 -8.31 -16.86 -11.31
C PRO A 44 -9.25 -15.77 -11.83
N ALA A 45 -10.13 -16.12 -12.78
CA ALA A 45 -10.99 -15.15 -13.46
C ALA A 45 -11.93 -14.39 -12.51
N ASP A 46 -12.38 -15.05 -11.44
CA ASP A 46 -13.23 -14.49 -10.38
C ASP A 46 -12.45 -13.66 -9.34
N ALA A 47 -11.12 -13.67 -9.37
CA ALA A 47 -10.25 -12.84 -8.52
C ALA A 47 -9.54 -11.71 -9.29
N ALA A 48 -9.41 -11.83 -10.61
CA ALA A 48 -8.73 -10.84 -11.44
C ALA A 48 -9.35 -9.44 -11.28
N GLY A 49 -8.50 -8.47 -10.92
CA GLY A 49 -8.91 -7.06 -10.75
C GLY A 49 -9.64 -6.72 -9.45
N THR A 50 -9.79 -7.68 -8.54
CA THR A 50 -10.52 -7.49 -7.26
C THR A 50 -9.60 -7.17 -6.08
N VAL A 51 -8.30 -7.39 -6.23
CA VAL A 51 -7.30 -7.06 -5.22
C VAL A 51 -6.70 -5.70 -5.53
N ASN A 52 -6.91 -4.73 -4.65
CA ASN A 52 -6.39 -3.38 -4.80
C ASN A 52 -5.74 -2.94 -3.49
N VAL A 53 -4.57 -2.31 -3.58
CA VAL A 53 -3.82 -1.81 -2.45
C VAL A 53 -3.44 -0.36 -2.70
N ARG A 54 -3.53 0.45 -1.65
CA ARG A 54 -3.03 1.81 -1.63
C ARG A 54 -1.74 1.83 -0.84
N LEU A 55 -0.70 2.37 -1.45
CA LEU A 55 0.56 2.62 -0.77
C LEU A 55 0.56 4.08 -0.32
N THR A 56 0.86 4.29 0.95
CA THR A 56 1.08 5.63 1.50
C THR A 56 2.54 5.72 1.90
N ASP A 57 3.30 6.47 1.13
CA ASP A 57 4.69 6.79 1.43
C ASP A 57 4.71 8.00 2.38
N THR A 58 5.02 7.75 3.64
CA THR A 58 5.39 8.80 4.58
C THR A 58 6.83 8.57 4.96
N LYS A 59 7.63 9.64 5.04
CA LYS A 59 9.07 9.57 5.32
C LYS A 59 9.43 8.76 6.56
N ASP A 60 8.50 8.64 7.51
CA ASP A 60 8.74 8.01 8.81
C ASP A 60 8.25 6.56 8.87
N THR A 61 7.09 6.24 8.26
CA THR A 61 6.54 4.88 8.28
C THR A 61 5.66 4.65 7.04
N PRO A 62 6.17 3.94 6.03
CA PRO A 62 5.37 3.59 4.86
C PRO A 62 4.30 2.58 5.26
N THR A 63 3.09 2.78 4.76
CA THR A 63 1.96 1.92 5.07
C THR A 63 1.26 1.47 3.81
N PHE A 64 0.56 0.34 3.91
CA PHE A 64 -0.35 -0.10 2.87
C PHE A 64 -1.71 -0.44 3.45
N ALA A 65 -2.75 -0.16 2.67
CA ALA A 65 -4.13 -0.52 2.99
C ALA A 65 -4.85 -0.90 1.71
N GLY A 66 -5.63 -1.96 1.73
CA GLY A 66 -6.26 -2.49 0.54
C GLY A 66 -7.33 -3.51 0.84
N THR A 67 -7.72 -4.22 -0.20
CA THR A 67 -8.70 -5.31 -0.14
C THR A 67 -8.17 -6.50 -0.91
N THR A 68 -8.38 -7.69 -0.37
CA THR A 68 -8.45 -8.91 -1.17
C THR A 68 -9.91 -9.17 -1.55
N PRO A 69 -10.22 -10.24 -2.31
CA PRO A 69 -11.61 -10.60 -2.61
C PRO A 69 -12.45 -10.95 -1.36
N CYS A 70 -11.80 -11.19 -0.22
CA CYS A 70 -12.40 -11.76 0.98
C CYS A 70 -12.42 -10.82 2.18
N ALA A 71 -11.43 -9.92 2.29
CA ALA A 71 -11.25 -9.09 3.46
C ALA A 71 -10.42 -7.84 3.12
N GLU A 72 -10.51 -6.84 3.98
CA GLU A 72 -9.54 -5.74 4.00
C GLU A 72 -8.18 -6.24 4.45
N VAL A 73 -7.11 -5.60 3.98
CA VAL A 73 -5.74 -5.85 4.42
C VAL A 73 -5.06 -4.53 4.72
N THR A 74 -4.35 -4.45 5.84
CA THR A 74 -3.56 -3.27 6.21
C THR A 74 -2.21 -3.69 6.75
N GLY A 75 -1.24 -2.79 6.74
CA GLY A 75 0.06 -3.08 7.31
C GLY A 75 1.06 -1.92 7.20
N THR A 76 2.19 -2.12 7.86
CA THR A 76 3.35 -1.23 7.88
C THR A 76 4.52 -1.90 7.17
N LEU A 77 5.38 -1.09 6.55
CA LEU A 77 6.60 -1.58 5.91
C LEU A 77 7.82 -0.95 6.59
N THR A 78 8.93 -1.67 6.57
CA THR A 78 10.22 -1.14 7.02
C THR A 78 10.94 -0.48 5.85
N GLN A 79 11.49 0.70 6.07
CA GLN A 79 12.41 1.38 5.14
C GLN A 79 13.83 1.41 5.71
N ASN A 80 14.82 1.45 4.82
CA ASN A 80 16.20 1.74 5.19
C ASN A 80 16.50 3.25 5.15
N ASP A 81 17.73 3.63 5.46
CA ASP A 81 18.17 5.04 5.47
C ASP A 81 18.07 5.75 4.10
N ASP A 82 18.00 4.97 3.01
CA ASP A 82 17.82 5.46 1.64
C ASP A 82 16.33 5.54 1.24
N GLU A 83 15.41 5.50 2.22
CA GLU A 83 13.95 5.50 2.02
C GLU A 83 13.43 4.30 1.18
N GLN A 84 14.25 3.24 1.01
CA GLN A 84 13.84 2.04 0.26
C GLN A 84 13.13 1.05 1.17
N VAL A 85 11.98 0.55 0.72
CA VAL A 85 11.23 -0.48 1.46
C VAL A 85 11.98 -1.81 1.40
N THR A 86 12.16 -2.43 2.57
CA THR A 86 12.98 -3.64 2.75
C THR A 86 12.25 -4.81 3.42
N ALA A 87 11.17 -4.57 4.16
CA ALA A 87 10.43 -5.65 4.82
C ALA A 87 8.96 -5.27 5.09
N ILE A 88 8.14 -6.29 5.33
CA ILE A 88 6.82 -6.14 5.94
C ILE A 88 7.01 -6.15 7.46
N ASP A 89 6.64 -5.07 8.13
CA ASP A 89 6.73 -4.96 9.58
C ASP A 89 5.47 -5.53 10.24
N THR A 90 4.30 -5.06 9.81
CA THR A 90 3.00 -5.61 10.22
C THR A 90 2.12 -5.90 9.02
N VAL A 91 1.22 -6.87 9.17
CA VAL A 91 0.15 -7.13 8.22
C VAL A 91 -1.04 -7.72 8.96
N GLU A 92 -2.22 -7.18 8.71
CA GLU A 92 -3.47 -7.61 9.31
C GLU A 92 -4.50 -7.80 8.20
N PHE A 93 -5.10 -9.00 8.16
CA PHE A 93 -6.27 -9.28 7.35
C PHE A 93 -7.51 -9.15 8.23
N GLY A 94 -8.48 -8.37 7.77
CA GLY A 94 -9.76 -8.19 8.43
C GLY A 94 -10.58 -9.49 8.46
N ALA A 95 -11.72 -9.43 9.16
CA ALA A 95 -12.67 -10.53 9.14
C ALA A 95 -13.22 -10.75 7.72
N ILE A 96 -13.46 -12.01 7.36
CA ILE A 96 -14.20 -12.34 6.13
C ILE A 96 -15.66 -11.95 6.38
N THR A 97 -16.10 -10.86 5.74
CA THR A 97 -17.42 -10.27 5.95
C THR A 97 -18.48 -10.80 4.99
N ASN A 98 -18.07 -11.45 3.90
CA ASN A 98 -18.96 -12.03 2.90
C ASN A 98 -18.40 -13.38 2.43
N ASP A 99 -18.85 -14.46 3.08
CA ASP A 99 -18.37 -15.82 2.81
C ASP A 99 -18.80 -16.29 1.40
N ASP A 100 -19.97 -15.83 0.91
CA ASP A 100 -20.49 -16.19 -0.41
C ASP A 100 -19.64 -15.61 -1.56
N SER A 101 -19.03 -14.43 -1.37
CA SER A 101 -18.07 -13.86 -2.34
C SER A 101 -16.63 -14.38 -2.14
N CYS A 102 -16.35 -15.02 -1.00
CA CYS A 102 -15.04 -15.54 -0.63
C CYS A 102 -14.94 -17.06 -0.85
N ILE A 103 -15.20 -17.48 -2.09
CA ILE A 103 -15.11 -18.87 -2.55
C ILE A 103 -14.22 -18.98 -3.79
N GLY A 104 -13.97 -20.21 -4.27
CA GLY A 104 -13.30 -20.42 -5.55
C GLY A 104 -11.93 -19.73 -5.66
N GLY A 105 -11.71 -19.03 -6.77
CA GLY A 105 -10.46 -18.34 -7.04
C GLY A 105 -10.28 -17.08 -6.20
N ALA A 106 -11.37 -16.44 -5.77
CA ALA A 106 -11.35 -15.34 -4.81
C ALA A 106 -10.76 -15.78 -3.46
N ARG A 107 -11.22 -16.92 -2.92
CA ARG A 107 -10.65 -17.52 -1.70
C ARG A 107 -9.20 -17.95 -1.89
N HIS A 108 -8.90 -18.60 -3.01
CA HIS A 108 -7.55 -19.04 -3.33
C HIS A 108 -6.55 -17.86 -3.34
N THR A 109 -6.90 -16.77 -4.03
CA THR A 109 -6.07 -15.56 -4.12
C THR A 109 -5.88 -14.91 -2.75
N HIS A 110 -6.94 -14.82 -1.93
CA HIS A 110 -6.82 -14.32 -0.56
C HIS A 110 -5.85 -15.17 0.27
N ASN A 111 -5.99 -16.50 0.25
CA ASN A 111 -5.12 -17.40 1.01
C ASN A 111 -3.66 -17.28 0.56
N GLN A 112 -3.40 -17.23 -0.75
CA GLN A 112 -2.04 -17.02 -1.27
C GLN A 112 -1.42 -15.72 -0.76
N LEU A 113 -2.17 -14.61 -0.81
CA LEU A 113 -1.69 -13.34 -0.29
C LEU A 113 -1.41 -13.40 1.22
N ALA A 114 -2.29 -14.05 1.99
CA ALA A 114 -2.09 -14.23 3.44
C ALA A 114 -0.90 -15.14 3.78
N GLU A 115 -0.57 -16.10 2.91
CA GLU A 115 0.59 -16.97 3.08
C GLU A 115 1.91 -16.27 2.73
N LEU A 116 1.89 -15.37 1.75
CA LEU A 116 3.05 -14.62 1.28
C LEU A 116 3.35 -13.39 2.15
N LEU A 117 2.31 -12.62 2.48
CA LEU A 117 2.41 -11.39 3.26
C LEU A 117 2.39 -11.74 4.75
N LYS A 118 3.57 -11.75 5.36
CA LYS A 118 3.77 -12.05 6.78
C LYS A 118 4.69 -11.00 7.42
N PRO A 119 4.52 -10.72 8.72
CA PRO A 119 5.48 -9.90 9.46
C PRO A 119 6.90 -10.49 9.35
N GLY A 120 7.88 -9.63 9.14
CA GLY A 120 9.29 -10.00 8.97
C GLY A 120 9.67 -10.52 7.58
N THR A 121 8.73 -10.66 6.64
CA THR A 121 9.08 -11.02 5.26
C THR A 121 9.89 -9.89 4.63
N ALA A 122 11.15 -10.17 4.28
CA ALA A 122 11.97 -9.27 3.49
C ALA A 122 11.33 -9.06 2.12
N ILE A 123 11.32 -7.82 1.63
CA ILE A 123 10.78 -7.48 0.31
C ILE A 123 11.72 -6.56 -0.45
N ALA A 124 11.69 -6.67 -1.77
CA ALA A 124 12.32 -5.73 -2.68
C ALA A 124 11.27 -5.23 -3.68
N MET A 125 11.17 -3.92 -3.82
CA MET A 125 10.27 -3.29 -4.79
C MET A 125 11.05 -2.88 -6.04
N ALA A 126 10.59 -3.33 -7.20
CA ALA A 126 11.09 -2.89 -8.50
C ALA A 126 9.95 -2.21 -9.26
N LYS A 127 10.23 -1.07 -9.91
CA LYS A 127 9.29 -0.36 -10.79
C LYS A 127 9.73 -0.51 -12.24
N PRO A 128 9.27 -1.54 -12.98
CA PRO A 128 9.61 -1.69 -14.40
C PRO A 128 9.16 -0.51 -15.26
N SER A 129 8.06 0.14 -14.89
CA SER A 129 7.54 1.36 -15.51
C SER A 129 6.83 2.23 -14.47
N GLU A 130 6.33 3.40 -14.86
CA GLU A 130 5.51 4.24 -13.97
C GLU A 130 4.17 3.59 -13.62
N GLU A 131 3.68 2.66 -14.46
CA GLU A 131 2.38 2.00 -14.29
C GLU A 131 2.50 0.60 -13.70
N GLU A 132 3.73 0.09 -13.50
CA GLU A 132 3.98 -1.27 -13.03
C GLU A 132 4.89 -1.29 -11.80
N LEU A 133 4.51 -2.11 -10.84
CA LEU A 133 5.28 -2.39 -9.64
C LEU A 133 5.39 -3.90 -9.46
N ARG A 134 6.60 -4.36 -9.20
CA ARG A 134 6.88 -5.74 -8.82
C ARG A 134 7.40 -5.77 -7.39
N VAL A 135 6.69 -6.50 -6.53
CA VAL A 135 7.13 -6.77 -5.16
C VAL A 135 7.70 -8.18 -5.12
N VAL A 136 8.99 -8.30 -4.85
CA VAL A 136 9.67 -9.58 -4.67
C VAL A 136 9.72 -9.88 -3.18
N LEU A 137 9.25 -11.06 -2.77
CA LEU A 137 9.26 -11.50 -1.39
C LEU A 137 10.42 -12.46 -1.15
N SER A 138 11.11 -12.30 -0.03
CA SER A 138 12.33 -13.04 0.32
C SER A 138 13.35 -13.03 -0.83
N PRO A 139 13.85 -11.84 -1.23
CA PRO A 139 14.64 -11.68 -2.46
C PRO A 139 15.92 -12.53 -2.52
N ASP A 140 16.44 -13.00 -1.39
CA ASP A 140 17.60 -13.88 -1.30
C ASP A 140 17.27 -15.37 -1.47
N ALA A 141 16.00 -15.74 -1.59
CA ALA A 141 15.58 -17.11 -1.87
C ALA A 141 15.99 -17.51 -3.31
N VAL A 142 16.21 -18.81 -3.54
CA VAL A 142 16.61 -19.34 -4.85
C VAL A 142 15.57 -19.01 -5.94
N ASN A 143 14.29 -19.12 -5.61
CA ASN A 143 13.16 -18.78 -6.47
C ASN A 143 12.17 -17.93 -5.65
N PRO A 144 12.41 -16.62 -5.54
CA PRO A 144 11.63 -15.78 -4.66
C PRO A 144 10.23 -15.55 -5.24
N PRO A 145 9.17 -15.66 -4.42
CA PRO A 145 7.84 -15.26 -4.85
C PRO A 145 7.79 -13.81 -5.30
N SER A 146 6.91 -13.48 -6.24
CA SER A 146 6.69 -12.08 -6.61
C SER A 146 5.25 -11.75 -6.95
N ILE A 147 4.84 -10.55 -6.58
CA ILE A 147 3.51 -9.99 -6.85
C ILE A 147 3.69 -8.85 -7.83
N TRP A 148 2.92 -8.87 -8.91
CA TRP A 148 2.89 -7.82 -9.90
C TRP A 148 1.64 -6.98 -9.72
N LEU A 149 1.85 -5.68 -9.73
CA LEU A 149 0.83 -4.68 -9.58
C LEU A 149 0.85 -3.71 -10.75
N ARG A 150 -0.34 -3.23 -11.09
CA ARG A 150 -0.55 -2.18 -12.08
C ARG A 150 -1.25 -1.01 -11.42
N ARG A 151 -0.78 0.20 -11.70
CA ARG A 151 -1.38 1.45 -11.19
C ARG A 151 -2.80 1.63 -11.76
N LEU A 152 -3.73 2.11 -10.93
CA LEU A 152 -5.10 2.48 -11.33
C LEU A 152 -5.24 3.98 -11.58
#